data_AF-A0A968SZZ2-F1
#
_entry.id   AF-A0A968SZZ2-F1
#
_cell.length_a   1.000
_cell.length_b   1.000
_cell.length_c   1.000
_cell.angle_alpha   90.00
_cell.angle_beta   90.00
_cell.angle_gamma   90.00
#
_symmetry.space_group_name_H-M   'P 1'
#
loop_
_entity.id
_entity.type
_entity.pdbx_description
1 polymer ?
#
loop_
_entity_poly.entity_id
_entity_poly.type
_entity_poly.pdbx_seq_one_letter_code
_entity_poly.pdbx_strand_id
1 'polypeptide(L)'
;MAITTKTGDAGQTSLFGGSRVDKDHIRVECNGLIDEANSRIGLLIAELEENHTWRKGLTGIQQNFMLIMSHIATPADCSKPNNKPHPEKCIEVCEAWIAELTKT
;
A
#
# COMPACT_ATOMS: atom_id res chain seq x y z
N MET A 1 18.06 -15.79 1.46
CA MET A 1 16.92 -15.69 2.39
C MET A 1 15.74 -16.39 1.72
N ALA A 2 15.04 -17.30 2.40
CA ALA A 2 13.89 -17.98 1.81
C ALA A 2 12.67 -17.04 1.86
N ILE A 3 11.87 -17.02 0.79
CA ILE A 3 10.63 -16.22 0.73
C ILE A 3 9.55 -16.83 1.65
N THR A 4 9.53 -18.15 1.81
CA THR A 4 8.53 -18.86 2.62
C THR A 4 9.07 -19.27 3.99
N THR A 5 8.35 -18.92 5.06
CA THR A 5 8.70 -19.29 6.45
C THR A 5 7.85 -20.43 7.02
N LYS A 6 6.74 -20.79 6.35
CA LYS A 6 5.70 -21.75 6.81
C LYS A 6 4.95 -21.34 8.08
N THR A 7 5.26 -20.17 8.67
CA THR A 7 4.62 -19.71 9.91
C THR A 7 3.16 -19.30 9.71
N GLY A 8 2.66 -19.24 8.47
CA GLY A 8 1.27 -18.93 8.16
C GLY A 8 0.43 -20.10 7.70
N ASP A 9 0.95 -21.33 7.74
CA ASP A 9 0.25 -22.52 7.21
C ASP A 9 -1.00 -22.87 8.03
N ALA A 10 -1.03 -22.49 9.31
CA ALA A 10 -2.19 -22.63 10.20
C ALA A 10 -3.24 -21.51 10.02
N GLY A 11 -3.20 -20.72 8.94
CA GLY A 11 -4.20 -19.69 8.66
C GLY A 11 -3.98 -18.34 9.35
N GLN A 12 -2.85 -18.16 10.06
CA GLN A 12 -2.53 -16.92 10.78
C GLN A 12 -1.36 -16.16 10.15
N THR A 13 -1.27 -14.87 10.43
CA THR A 13 -0.15 -14.00 10.02
C THR A 13 0.22 -13.02 11.13
N SER A 14 1.39 -12.39 11.01
CA SER A 14 1.85 -11.38 11.96
C SER A 14 1.58 -9.97 11.44
N LEU A 15 1.01 -9.12 12.28
CA LEU A 15 0.95 -7.68 12.07
C LEU A 15 2.29 -7.02 12.46
N PHE A 16 2.45 -5.75 12.10
CA PHE A 16 3.57 -4.96 12.61
C PHE A 16 3.47 -4.86 14.14
N GLY A 17 4.62 -4.97 14.83
CA GLY A 17 4.66 -5.06 16.29
C GLY A 17 4.54 -6.49 16.85
N GLY A 18 4.30 -7.49 16.01
CA GLY A 18 4.46 -8.91 16.35
C GLY A 18 3.19 -9.63 16.82
N SER A 19 2.06 -8.93 16.95
CA SER A 19 0.77 -9.60 17.19
C SER A 19 0.40 -10.52 16.04
N ARG A 20 -0.28 -11.63 16.33
CA ARG A 20 -0.75 -12.58 15.33
C ARG A 20 -2.26 -12.52 15.22
N VAL A 21 -2.75 -12.55 13.99
CA VAL A 21 -4.18 -12.51 13.65
C VAL A 21 -4.48 -13.56 12.58
N ASP A 22 -5.74 -13.95 12.47
CA ASP A 22 -6.19 -14.80 11.37
C ASP A 22 -6.08 -14.05 10.03
N LYS A 23 -5.85 -14.79 8.94
CA LYS A 23 -5.62 -14.20 7.61
C LYS A 23 -6.84 -13.47 7.03
N ASP A 24 -8.03 -13.74 7.54
CA ASP A 24 -9.29 -13.08 7.20
C ASP A 24 -9.59 -11.87 8.11
N HIS A 25 -8.69 -11.53 9.03
CA HIS A 25 -8.82 -10.35 9.88
C HIS A 25 -8.89 -9.07 9.04
N ILE A 26 -9.78 -8.13 9.42
CA ILE A 26 -10.10 -6.91 8.63
C ILE A 26 -8.87 -6.09 8.19
N ARG A 27 -7.81 -6.03 9.01
CA ARG A 27 -6.55 -5.35 8.66
C ARG A 27 -5.77 -6.07 7.55
N VAL A 28 -5.76 -7.39 7.57
CA VAL A 28 -5.10 -8.22 6.56
C VAL A 28 -5.86 -8.09 5.24
N GLU A 29 -7.18 -8.21 5.29
CA GLU A 29 -8.06 -8.03 4.13
C GLU A 29 -7.90 -6.64 3.52
N CYS A 30 -7.96 -5.58 4.33
CA CYS A 30 -7.78 -4.20 3.86
C CYS A 30 -6.42 -3.99 3.19
N ASN A 31 -5.33 -4.52 3.78
CA ASN A 31 -4.01 -4.48 3.14
C ASN A 31 -3.96 -5.30 1.85
N GLY A 32 -4.61 -6.47 1.81
CA GLY A 32 -4.69 -7.30 0.61
C GLY A 32 -5.36 -6.56 -0.56
N LEU A 33 -6.46 -5.86 -0.30
CA LEU A 33 -7.16 -5.06 -1.31
C LEU A 33 -6.29 -3.90 -1.82
N ILE A 34 -5.58 -3.21 -0.93
CA ILE A 34 -4.67 -2.13 -1.33
C ILE A 34 -3.48 -2.69 -2.12
N ASP A 35 -2.95 -3.85 -1.75
CA ASP A 35 -1.84 -4.51 -2.47
C ASP A 35 -2.26 -5.00 -3.86
N GLU A 36 -3.49 -5.50 -4.01
CA GLU A 36 -4.04 -5.81 -5.34
C GLU A 36 -4.14 -4.53 -6.19
N ALA A 37 -4.72 -3.45 -5.66
CA ALA A 37 -4.81 -2.18 -6.36
C ALA A 37 -3.42 -1.63 -6.74
N ASN A 38 -2.45 -1.73 -5.83
CA ASN A 38 -1.06 -1.34 -6.05
C ASN A 38 -0.42 -2.14 -7.20
N SER A 39 -0.69 -3.44 -7.25
CA SER A 39 -0.20 -4.34 -8.29
C SER A 39 -0.80 -4.02 -9.67
N ARG A 40 -2.09 -3.66 -9.73
CA ARG A 40 -2.74 -3.20 -10.97
C ARG A 40 -2.13 -1.91 -11.50
N ILE A 41 -1.80 -0.96 -10.62
CA ILE A 41 -1.08 0.27 -11.01
C ILE A 41 0.30 -0.09 -11.57
N GLY A 42 1.00 -1.05 -10.96
CA GLY A 42 2.29 -1.53 -11.45
C GLY A 42 2.20 -2.10 -12.86
N LEU A 43 1.15 -2.90 -13.15
CA LEU A 43 0.87 -3.40 -14.50
C LEU A 43 0.63 -2.25 -15.47
N LEU A 44 -0.19 -1.25 -15.10
CA LEU A 44 -0.44 -0.07 -15.92
C LEU A 44 0.87 0.66 -16.26
N ILE A 45 1.75 0.89 -15.28
CA ILE A 45 3.05 1.54 -15.50
C ILE A 45 3.91 0.74 -16.47
N ALA A 46 3.90 -0.60 -16.40
CA ALA A 46 4.66 -1.46 -17.28
C ALA A 46 4.23 -1.37 -18.75
N GLU A 47 2.94 -1.11 -19.01
CA GLU A 47 2.38 -0.94 -20.36
C GLU A 47 2.61 0.46 -20.96
N LEU A 48 2.96 1.46 -20.14
CA LEU A 48 3.26 2.80 -20.63
C LEU A 48 4.63 2.87 -21.31
N GLU A 49 4.81 3.83 -22.22
CA GLU A 49 6.14 4.21 -22.73
C GLU A 49 7.02 4.79 -21.60
N GLU A 50 8.34 4.63 -21.68
CA GLU A 50 9.29 5.03 -20.63
C GLU A 50 9.20 6.52 -20.26
N ASN A 51 8.95 7.38 -21.25
CA ASN A 51 8.82 8.83 -21.14
C ASN A 51 7.38 9.30 -20.90
N HIS A 52 6.41 8.40 -20.73
CA HIS A 52 5.02 8.79 -20.55
C HIS A 52 4.83 9.61 -19.26
N THR A 53 4.17 10.78 -19.38
CA THR A 53 4.05 11.78 -18.30
C THR A 53 3.39 11.21 -17.03
N TRP A 54 2.46 10.28 -17.17
CA TRP A 54 1.74 9.66 -16.05
C TRP A 54 2.58 8.75 -15.16
N ARG A 55 3.71 8.19 -15.63
CA ARG A 55 4.49 7.22 -14.84
C ARG A 55 4.89 7.76 -13.47
N LYS A 56 5.28 9.03 -13.41
CA LYS A 56 5.69 9.69 -12.15
C LYS A 56 4.52 9.79 -11.16
N GLY A 57 3.34 10.19 -11.64
CA GLY A 57 2.13 10.28 -10.82
C GLY A 57 1.71 8.90 -10.29
N LEU A 58 1.64 7.91 -11.17
CA LEU A 58 1.28 6.52 -10.81
C LEU A 58 2.27 5.92 -9.80
N THR A 59 3.57 6.11 -10.00
CA THR A 59 4.61 5.65 -9.06
C THR A 59 4.44 6.31 -7.68
N GLY A 60 4.10 7.61 -7.65
CA GLY A 60 3.79 8.31 -6.41
C GLY A 60 2.58 7.71 -5.68
N ILE A 61 1.54 7.31 -6.40
CA ILE A 61 0.39 6.61 -5.81
C ILE A 61 0.81 5.26 -5.21
N GLN A 62 1.62 4.47 -5.92
CA GLN A 62 2.13 3.19 -5.37
C GLN A 62 2.92 3.39 -4.08
N GLN A 63 3.79 4.42 -4.03
CA GLN A 63 4.54 4.75 -2.83
C GLN A 63 3.64 5.16 -1.66
N ASN A 64 2.57 5.91 -1.93
CA ASN A 64 1.58 6.26 -0.91
C ASN A 64 0.82 5.04 -0.42
N PHE A 65 0.42 4.10 -1.29
CA PHE A 65 -0.21 2.84 -0.89
C PHE A 65 0.69 2.03 0.05
N MET A 66 1.99 1.96 -0.22
CA MET A 66 2.95 1.32 0.69
C MET A 66 2.99 1.96 2.08
N LEU A 67 2.93 3.30 2.17
CA LEU A 67 2.87 4.01 3.45
C LEU A 67 1.54 3.72 4.18
N ILE A 68 0.42 3.76 3.47
CA ILE A 68 -0.91 3.47 4.03
C ILE A 68 -0.96 2.03 4.57
N MET A 69 -0.49 1.06 3.80
CA MET A 69 -0.46 -0.35 4.23
C MET A 69 0.41 -0.56 5.48
N SER A 70 1.53 0.17 5.60
CA SER A 70 2.37 0.16 6.80
C SER A 70 1.61 0.65 8.03
N HIS A 71 0.79 1.70 7.88
CA HIS A 71 -0.04 2.23 8.97
C HIS A 71 -1.19 1.30 9.33
N ILE A 72 -1.88 0.71 8.36
CA ILE A 72 -2.96 -0.28 8.59
C ILE A 72 -2.41 -1.54 9.28
N ALA A 73 -1.21 -1.98 8.91
CA ALA A 73 -0.55 -3.13 9.52
C ALA A 73 -0.11 -2.88 10.96
N THR A 74 -0.16 -1.64 11.45
CA THR A 74 0.31 -1.26 12.79
C THR A 74 -0.87 -0.93 13.72
N PRO A 75 -1.20 -1.81 14.68
CA PRO A 75 -2.18 -1.52 15.72
C PRO A 75 -1.74 -0.34 16.62
N ALA A 76 -2.70 0.44 17.11
CA ALA A 76 -2.42 1.60 17.96
C ALA A 76 -1.82 1.22 19.34
N ASP A 77 -2.12 0.02 19.81
CA ASP A 77 -1.69 -0.56 21.09
C ASP A 77 -0.41 -1.39 20.97
N CYS A 78 0.24 -1.42 19.80
CA CYS A 78 1.45 -2.21 19.62
C CYS A 78 2.66 -1.60 20.36
N SER A 79 3.59 -2.47 20.77
CA SER A 79 4.78 -2.08 21.53
C SER A 79 5.80 -1.23 20.75
N LYS A 80 5.70 -1.23 19.42
CA LYS A 80 6.59 -0.50 18.50
C LYS A 80 5.77 0.34 17.55
N PRO A 81 5.66 1.66 17.76
CA PRO A 81 4.86 2.52 16.91
C PRO A 81 5.43 2.57 15.49
N ASN A 82 4.56 2.86 14.52
CA ASN A 82 4.98 3.11 13.15
C ASN A 82 5.51 4.54 13.00
N ASN A 83 6.81 4.69 12.74
CA ASN A 83 7.45 5.98 12.54
C ASN A 83 7.52 6.40 11.06
N LYS A 84 6.85 5.66 10.16
CA LYS A 84 6.75 6.07 8.75
C LYS A 84 5.91 7.35 8.65
N PRO A 85 6.27 8.28 7.76
CA PRO A 85 5.50 9.49 7.57
C PRO A 85 4.07 9.15 7.16
N HIS A 86 3.11 9.95 7.62
CA HIS A 86 1.77 9.90 7.06
C HIS A 86 1.79 10.53 5.67
N PRO A 87 1.09 9.95 4.68
CA PRO A 87 1.04 10.49 3.32
C PRO A 87 0.08 11.69 3.25
N GLU A 88 0.29 12.72 4.07
CA GLU A 88 -0.65 13.84 4.29
C GLU A 88 -1.03 14.58 3.00
N LYS A 89 -0.08 14.71 2.07
CA LYS A 89 -0.28 15.42 0.79
C LYS A 89 -0.84 14.54 -0.32
N CYS A 90 -1.10 13.26 -0.09
CA CYS A 90 -1.52 12.35 -1.16
C CYS A 90 -2.88 12.76 -1.75
N ILE A 91 -3.79 13.28 -0.90
CA ILE A 91 -5.10 13.76 -1.31
C ILE A 91 -4.95 14.97 -2.23
N GLU A 92 -4.23 16.01 -1.79
CA GLU A 92 -4.00 17.23 -2.57
C GLU A 92 -3.35 16.93 -3.93
N VAL A 93 -2.38 16.01 -3.97
CA VAL A 93 -1.73 15.59 -5.22
C VAL A 93 -2.71 14.90 -6.16
N CYS A 94 -3.55 13.99 -5.63
CA CYS A 94 -4.57 13.32 -6.43
C CYS A 94 -5.61 14.31 -6.96
N GLU A 95 -6.09 15.24 -6.12
CA GLU A 95 -7.05 16.27 -6.52
C GLU A 95 -6.48 17.20 -7.61
N ALA A 96 -5.23 17.65 -7.45
CA ALA A 96 -4.56 18.46 -8.46
C ALA A 96 -4.42 17.71 -9.79
N TRP A 97 -4.11 16.42 -9.75
CA TRP A 97 -3.96 15.61 -10.96
C TRP A 97 -5.30 15.30 -11.63
N ILE A 98 -6.37 15.05 -10.85
CA ILE A 98 -7.74 14.96 -11.37
C ILE A 98 -8.12 16.26 -12.08
N ALA A 99 -7.84 17.42 -11.46
CA ALA A 99 -8.13 18.72 -12.05
C ALA A 99 -7.33 18.97 -13.35
N GLU A 100 -6.08 18.49 -13.45
CA GLU A 100 -5.29 18.55 -14.67
C GLU A 100 -5.91 17.70 -15.80
N LEU A 101 -6.31 16.46 -15.48
CA LEU A 101 -6.88 15.52 -16.45
C LEU A 101 -8.31 15.88 -16.91
N THR A 102 -9.05 16.65 -16.12
CA THR A 102 -10.44 17.04 -16.39
C THR A 102 -10.59 18.43 -17.01
N LYS A 103 -9.50 19.20 -17.15
CA LYS A 103 -9.47 20.43 -17.95
C LYS A 103 -9.74 20.08 -19.42
N THR A 104 -11.02 20.07 -19.76
CA THR A 104 -11.55 19.97 -21.12
C THR A 104 -11.98 21.36 -21.57
#